data_AF-A0A6G3UW70-F1
#
_entry.id   AF-A0A6G3UW70-F1
#
_cell.length_a   1.000
_cell.length_b   1.000
_cell.length_c   1.000
_cell.angle_alpha   90.00
_cell.angle_beta   90.00
_cell.angle_gamma   90.00
#
_symmetry.space_group_name_H-M   'P 1'
#
loop_
_entity.id
_entity.type
_entity.pdbx_description
1 polymer ?
#
loop_
_entity_poly.entity_id
_entity_poly.type
_entity_poly.pdbx_seq_one_letter_code
_entity_poly.pdbx_strand_id
1 'polypeptide(L)' 'RVLNPVVQGKRLDPDGAYVRRWVPELASLSGSAVHEPWKLRGEERDRLEYPEPVVDLSEGLTRFRQARGLE' A
#
# COMPACT_ATOMS: atom_id res chain seq x y z
N ARG A 1 13.66 0.09 13.40
CA ARG A 1 13.55 0.15 11.92
C ARG A 1 12.08 0.09 11.56
N VAL A 2 11.60 0.94 10.66
CA VAL A 2 10.24 0.85 10.10
C VAL A 2 10.30 0.01 8.84
N LEU A 3 9.37 -0.94 8.68
CA LEU A 3 9.25 -1.73 7.45
C LEU A 3 8.40 -0.94 6.45
N ASN A 4 8.82 -0.91 5.19
CA ASN A 4 8.03 -0.35 4.11
C ASN A 4 7.09 -1.45 3.56
N PRO A 5 5.77 -1.41 3.86
CA PRO A 5 4.84 -2.46 3.46
C PRO A 5 4.74 -2.62 1.94
N VAL A 6 4.86 -1.53 1.17
CA VAL A 6 4.82 -1.55 -0.30
C VAL A 6 5.98 -2.34 -0.87
N VAL A 7 7.21 -2.07 -0.40
CA VAL A 7 8.40 -2.79 -0.86
C VAL A 7 8.34 -4.26 -0.46
N GLN A 8 7.83 -4.58 0.73
CA GLN A 8 7.66 -5.97 1.15
C GLN A 8 6.61 -6.69 0.31
N GLY A 9 5.46 -6.06 0.05
CA GLY A 9 4.40 -6.60 -0.79
C GLY A 9 4.89 -6.92 -2.19
N LYS A 10 5.55 -5.96 -2.87
CA LYS A 10 6.12 -6.19 -4.21
C LYS A 10 7.16 -7.30 -4.26
N ARG A 11 7.91 -7.52 -3.17
CA ARG A 11 8.94 -8.56 -3.09
C ARG A 11 8.37 -9.94 -2.78
N LEU A 12 7.37 -10.03 -1.92
CA LEU A 12 6.82 -11.28 -1.41
C LEU A 12 5.60 -11.78 -2.19
N ASP A 13 4.89 -10.87 -2.85
CA ASP A 13 3.70 -11.12 -3.66
C ASP A 13 3.76 -10.28 -4.95
N PRO A 14 4.73 -10.52 -5.85
CA PRO A 14 4.98 -9.67 -7.02
C PRO A 14 3.76 -9.54 -7.95
N ASP A 15 2.95 -10.59 -8.03
CA ASP A 15 1.73 -10.63 -8.86
C ASP A 15 0.49 -10.12 -8.13
N GLY A 16 0.55 -9.92 -6.81
CA GLY A 16 -0.60 -9.49 -6.01
C GLY A 16 -1.63 -10.58 -5.72
N ALA A 17 -1.28 -11.86 -5.93
CA ALA A 17 -2.21 -12.97 -5.81
C ALA A 17 -2.65 -13.19 -4.35
N TYR A 18 -1.73 -13.01 -3.39
CA TYR A 18 -2.07 -13.11 -1.98
C TYR A 18 -3.01 -11.99 -1.55
N VAL A 19 -2.69 -10.74 -1.92
CA VAL A 19 -3.53 -9.58 -1.55
C VAL A 19 -4.92 -9.71 -2.15
N ARG A 20 -5.05 -10.02 -3.45
CA ARG A 20 -6.36 -10.21 -4.11
C ARG A 20 -7.20 -11.32 -3.50
N ARG A 21 -6.57 -12.37 -2.99
CA ARG A 21 -7.28 -13.48 -2.32
C ARG A 21 -7.96 -13.04 -1.03
N TRP A 22 -7.34 -12.11 -0.29
CA TRP A 22 -7.78 -11.71 1.05
C TRP A 22 -8.45 -10.34 1.12
N VAL A 23 -8.28 -9.51 0.09
CA VAL A 23 -8.86 -8.17 -0.03
C VAL A 23 -9.71 -8.12 -1.31
N PRO A 24 -10.97 -8.60 -1.27
CA PRO A 24 -11.80 -8.77 -2.46
C PRO A 24 -12.11 -7.44 -3.17
N GLU A 25 -12.06 -6.32 -2.46
CA GLU A 25 -12.24 -4.97 -3.01
C GLU A 25 -11.15 -4.62 -4.04
N LEU A 26 -10.00 -5.28 -3.96
CA LEU A 26 -8.87 -5.12 -4.87
C LEU A 26 -8.74 -6.26 -5.90
N ALA A 27 -9.67 -7.21 -5.93
CA ALA A 27 -9.58 -8.41 -6.77
C ALA A 27 -9.55 -8.10 -8.29
N SER A 28 -10.08 -6.95 -8.70
CA SER A 28 -10.08 -6.50 -10.10
C SER A 28 -8.72 -5.99 -10.58
N LEU A 29 -7.79 -5.66 -9.67
CA LEU A 29 -6.50 -5.08 -10.02
C LEU A 29 -5.50 -6.13 -10.46
N SER A 30 -4.90 -5.94 -11.64
CA SER A 30 -3.87 -6.84 -12.14
C SER A 30 -2.47 -6.51 -11.60
N GLY A 31 -1.63 -7.53 -11.44
CA GLY A 31 -0.21 -7.39 -11.09
C GLY A 31 0.06 -6.63 -9.79
N SER A 32 1.16 -5.88 -9.77
CA SER A 32 1.67 -5.18 -8.58
C SER A 32 0.88 -3.92 -8.18
N ALA A 33 -0.12 -3.51 -8.98
CA ALA A 33 -0.95 -2.34 -8.69
C ALA A 33 -1.72 -2.48 -7.36
N VAL A 34 -2.01 -3.72 -6.95
CA VAL A 34 -2.67 -4.06 -5.67
C VAL A 34 -1.92 -3.54 -4.44
N HIS A 35 -0.60 -3.30 -4.56
CA HIS A 35 0.24 -2.81 -3.46
C HIS A 35 0.21 -1.29 -3.30
N GLU A 36 -0.27 -0.56 -4.30
CA GLU A 36 -0.37 0.90 -4.30
C GLU A 36 -1.65 1.39 -5.01
N PRO A 37 -2.86 0.93 -4.62
CA PRO A 37 -4.11 1.27 -5.32
C PRO A 37 -4.40 2.77 -5.33
N TRP A 38 -3.88 3.52 -4.36
CA TRP A 38 -4.04 4.97 -4.30
C TRP A 38 -3.30 5.73 -5.41
N LYS A 39 -2.35 5.08 -6.10
CA LYS A 39 -1.63 5.69 -7.24
C LYS A 39 -2.36 5.57 -8.57
N LEU A 40 -3.44 4.76 -8.62
CA LEU A 40 -4.29 4.61 -9.80
C LEU A 40 -4.98 5.94 -10.16
N ARG A 41 -5.43 6.07 -11.41
CA ARG A 41 -5.95 7.33 -11.96
C ARG A 41 -7.26 7.10 -12.72
N GLY A 42 -8.11 8.13 -12.72
CA GLY A 42 -9.38 8.13 -13.45
C GLY A 42 -10.31 6.99 -13.02
N GLU A 43 -11.06 6.47 -13.99
CA GLU A 43 -12.10 5.47 -13.75
C GLU A 43 -11.61 4.18 -13.06
N GLU A 44 -10.33 3.82 -13.20
CA GLU A 44 -9.77 2.65 -12.51
C GLU A 44 -9.71 2.89 -11.01
N ARG A 45 -9.37 4.10 -10.57
CA ARG A 45 -9.38 4.47 -9.15
C ARG A 45 -10.80 4.69 -8.64
N ASP A 46 -11.62 5.38 -9.43
CA ASP A 46 -12.99 5.76 -9.03
C ASP A 46 -13.89 4.54 -8.80
N ARG A 47 -13.60 3.42 -9.48
CA ARG A 47 -14.31 2.14 -9.30
C ARG A 47 -13.87 1.34 -8.07
N LEU A 48 -12.79 1.72 -7.41
CA LEU A 48 -12.31 1.01 -6.21
C LEU A 48 -12.95 1.60 -4.96
N GLU A 49 -13.76 0.80 -4.27
CA GLU A 49 -14.23 1.07 -2.91
C GLU A 49 -13.14 0.77 -1.88
N TYR A 50 -11.90 1.23 -2.13
CA TYR A 50 -10.74 1.01 -1.26
C TYR A 50 -10.18 2.35 -0.76
N PRO A 51 -9.91 2.49 0.55
CA PRO A 51 -9.58 3.77 1.16
C PRO A 51 -8.19 4.29 0.75
N GLU A 52 -8.01 5.59 0.95
CA GLU A 52 -6.68 6.21 0.93
C GLU A 52 -5.79 5.65 2.06
N PRO A 53 -4.45 5.71 1.91
CA PRO A 53 -3.54 5.41 3.01
C PRO A 53 -3.84 6.30 4.21
N VAL A 54 -3.91 5.68 5.40
CA VAL A 54 -4.15 6.40 6.66
C VAL A 54 -3.02 7.40 6.98
N VAL A 55 -1.80 7.09 6.55
CA VAL A 55 -0.60 7.92 6.74
C VAL A 55 0.36 7.71 5.58
N ASP A 56 1.07 8.75 5.17
CA ASP A 56 2.16 8.60 4.21
C ASP A 56 3.34 7.84 4.83
N LEU A 57 4.08 7.08 4.01
CA LEU A 57 5.21 6.27 4.48
C LEU A 57 6.36 7.12 5.06
N SER A 58 6.63 8.28 4.45
CA SER A 58 7.67 9.20 4.93
C SER A 58 7.25 9.86 6.24
N GLU A 59 5.98 10.26 6.33
CA GLU A 59 5.41 10.84 7.55
C GLU A 59 5.44 9.84 8.71
N GLY A 60 5.01 8.59 8.46
CA GLY A 60 5.05 7.53 9.47
C GLY A 60 6.47 7.24 9.97
N LEU A 61 7.47 7.28 9.07
CA LEU A 61 8.88 7.15 9.45
C LEU A 61 9.34 8.33 10.32
N THR A 62 9.00 9.56 9.94
CA THR A 62 9.35 10.77 10.71
C THR A 62 8.77 10.72 12.12
N ARG A 63 7.46 10.44 12.25
CA ARG A 63 6.79 10.30 13.56
C ARG A 63 7.44 9.20 14.42
N PHE A 64 7.81 8.07 13.82
CA PHE A 64 8.52 6.99 14.53
C PHE A 64 9.89 7.44 15.06
N ARG A 65 10.67 8.18 14.28
CA ARG A 65 12.01 8.65 14.69
C ARG A 65 11.92 9.66 15.82
N GLN A 66 11.00 10.62 15.70
CA GLN A 66 10.74 11.64 16.72
C GLN A 66 10.33 11.01 18.06
N ALA A 67 9.36 10.08 18.04
CA ALA A 67 8.92 9.37 19.25
C ALA A 67 10.03 8.53 19.92
N ARG A 68 11.12 8.25 19.21
CA ARG A 68 12.27 7.48 19.70
C ARG A 68 13.48 8.34 20.06
N GLY A 69 13.41 9.67 19.89
CA GLY A 69 14.55 10.56 20.10
C GLY A 69 15.73 10.29 19.15
N LEU A 70 15.43 9.84 17.93
CA LEU A 70 16.41 9.49 16.89
C LEU A 70 16.53 10.59 15.81
N GLU A 71 16.16 11.81 16.17
CA GLU A 71 16.28 13.02 15.36
C GLU A 71 17.68 13.63 15.53
#